data_AF-A0A952BR61-F1
#
_entry.id   AF-A0A952BR61-F1
#
_cell.length_a   1.000
_cell.length_b   1.000
_cell.length_c   1.000
_cell.angle_alpha   90.00
_cell.angle_beta   90.00
_cell.angle_gamma   90.00
#
_symmetry.space_group_name_H-M   'P 1'
#
loop_
_entity.id
_entity.type
_entity.pdbx_description
1 polymer ?
#
loop_
_entity_poly.entity_id
_entity_poly.type
_entity_poly.pdbx_seq_one_letter_code
_entity_poly.pdbx_strand_id
1 'polypeptide(L)' 'MQTQHDTTDNFDPARWLAAWSAAGGGWAGRTLILPPPARPRLRAMIGTLGADEIRAVAEHLGVGSEVEA' A
#
# COMPACT_ATOMS: atom_id res chain seq x y z
N MET A 1 32.23 5.12 15.27
CA MET A 1 30.79 5.43 15.40
C MET A 1 30.17 5.02 14.07
N GLN A 2 29.67 3.79 13.98
CA GLN A 2 29.10 3.26 12.75
C GLN A 2 27.71 3.88 12.59
N THR A 3 27.54 4.63 11.50
CA THR A 3 26.28 5.24 11.07
C THR A 3 25.23 4.15 10.91
N GLN A 4 24.13 4.33 11.62
CA GLN A 4 22.94 3.49 11.60
C GLN A 4 22.55 3.09 10.17
N HIS A 5 22.54 1.79 9.90
CA HIS A 5 21.60 1.20 8.95
C HIS A 5 20.21 1.42 9.55
N ASP A 6 19.62 2.58 9.25
CA ASP A 6 18.19 2.82 9.42
C ASP A 6 17.50 1.92 8.40
N THR A 7 17.33 0.67 8.82
CA THR A 7 16.68 -0.37 8.04
C THR A 7 15.22 0.02 8.06
N THR A 8 14.75 0.59 6.95
CA THR A 8 13.36 0.49 6.50
C THR A 8 12.39 0.39 7.67
N ASP A 9 12.13 1.53 8.32
CA ASP A 9 11.07 1.67 9.31
C ASP A 9 9.83 0.93 8.79
N ASN A 10 9.41 -0.05 9.59
CA ASN A 10 8.53 -1.17 9.34
C ASN A 10 7.25 -0.85 8.52
N PHE A 11 7.38 -0.64 7.20
CA PHE A 11 6.24 -0.36 6.33
C PHE A 11 5.34 -1.59 6.28
N ASP A 12 4.14 -1.45 6.85
CA ASP A 12 3.14 -2.52 6.88
C ASP A 12 2.08 -2.29 5.79
N PRO A 13 2.11 -3.05 4.68
CA PRO A 13 1.20 -2.85 3.57
C PRO A 13 -0.26 -3.13 3.95
N ALA A 14 -0.52 -4.02 4.91
CA ALA A 14 -1.86 -4.31 5.41
C ALA A 14 -2.47 -3.09 6.12
N ARG A 15 -1.72 -2.45 7.01
CA ARG A 15 -2.10 -1.22 7.70
C ARG A 15 -2.30 -0.07 6.71
N TRP A 16 -1.45 0.06 5.70
CA TRP A 16 -1.63 1.09 4.68
C TRP A 16 -2.92 0.85 3.87
N LEU A 17 -3.21 -0.40 3.48
CA LEU A 17 -4.45 -0.76 2.78
C LEU A 17 -5.70 -0.57 3.65
N ALA A 18 -5.61 -0.83 4.95
CA ALA A 18 -6.68 -0.52 5.88
C ALA A 18 -6.96 1.00 5.92
N ALA A 19 -5.91 1.83 5.97
CA ALA A 19 -6.05 3.28 5.89
C ALA A 19 -6.59 3.73 4.52
N TRP A 20 -6.18 3.07 3.44
CA TRP A 20 -6.68 3.32 2.08
C TRP A 20 -8.19 3.06 1.99
N SER A 21 -8.66 1.93 2.51
CA SER A 21 -10.10 1.60 2.58
C SER A 21 -10.86 2.59 3.45
N ALA A 22 -10.34 2.93 4.63
CA ALA A 22 -10.95 3.91 5.54
C ALA A 22 -11.05 5.32 4.93
N ALA A 23 -10.13 5.68 4.02
CA ALA A 23 -10.18 6.92 3.26
C ALA A 23 -11.20 6.90 2.09
N GLY A 24 -11.89 5.78 1.88
CA GLY A 24 -12.85 5.57 0.79
C GLY A 24 -12.21 5.02 -0.49
N GLY A 25 -10.98 4.50 -0.42
CA GLY A 25 -10.35 3.76 -1.50
C GLY A 25 -10.82 2.30 -1.54
N GLY A 26 -10.61 1.65 -2.68
CA GLY A 26 -10.80 0.20 -2.81
C GLY A 26 -9.64 -0.42 -3.58
N TRP A 27 -9.67 -1.73 -3.75
CA TRP A 27 -8.75 -2.43 -4.64
C TRP A 27 -9.48 -3.61 -5.29
N ALA A 28 -9.05 -3.96 -6.50
CA ALA A 28 -9.48 -5.16 -7.20
C ALA A 28 -8.24 -5.85 -7.76
N GLY A 29 -7.95 -7.07 -7.28
CA GLY A 29 -6.67 -7.73 -7.54
C GLY A 29 -5.50 -6.81 -7.15
N ARG A 30 -4.60 -6.53 -8.11
CA ARG A 30 -3.41 -5.67 -7.90
C ARG A 30 -3.64 -4.19 -8.21
N THR A 31 -4.89 -3.76 -8.44
CA THR A 31 -5.19 -2.38 -8.83
C THR A 31 -5.88 -1.62 -7.71
N LEU A 32 -5.33 -0.47 -7.34
CA LEU A 32 -5.96 0.48 -6.43
C LEU A 32 -7.05 1.28 -7.16
N ILE A 33 -8.23 1.33 -6.56
CA ILE A 33 -9.40 2.06 -7.07
C ILE A 33 -9.48 3.40 -6.35
N LEU A 34 -9.58 4.48 -7.14
CA LEU A 34 -9.70 5.86 -6.64
C LEU A 34 -11.08 6.44 -6.96
N PRO A 35 -12.06 6.31 -6.05
CA PRO A 35 -13.38 6.91 -6.28
C PRO A 35 -13.28 8.44 -6.39
N PRO A 36 -14.08 9.07 -7.28
CA PRO A 36 -14.10 10.52 -7.45
C PRO A 36 -14.20 11.34 -6.14
N PRO A 37 -15.07 11.00 -5.16
CA PRO A 37 -15.21 11.81 -3.95
C PRO A 37 -13.98 11.76 -3.03
N ALA A 38 -13.19 10.68 -3.06
CA ALA A 38 -12.00 10.49 -2.21
C ALA A 38 -10.67 10.75 -2.94
N ARG A 39 -10.72 11.01 -4.26
CA ARG A 39 -9.55 11.11 -5.15
C ARG A 39 -8.42 12.03 -4.65
N PRO A 40 -8.64 13.27 -4.16
CA PRO A 40 -7.54 14.11 -3.70
C PRO A 40 -6.83 13.53 -2.46
N ARG A 41 -7.57 12.95 -1.52
CA ARG A 41 -7.02 12.32 -0.32
C ARG A 41 -6.24 11.04 -0.66
N LEU A 42 -6.81 10.18 -1.50
CA LEU A 42 -6.16 8.95 -1.95
C LEU A 42 -4.89 9.22 -2.75
N ARG A 43 -4.87 10.28 -3.59
CA ARG A 43 -3.65 10.70 -4.28
C ARG A 43 -2.56 11.16 -3.32
N ALA A 44 -2.92 11.86 -2.25
CA ALA A 44 -1.95 12.24 -1.23
C ALA A 44 -1.33 11.00 -0.56
N MET A 45 -2.13 9.97 -0.26
CA MET A 45 -1.64 8.71 0.31
C MET A 45 -0.72 7.92 -0.63
N ILE A 46 -0.93 7.98 -1.94
CA ILE A 46 0.02 7.40 -2.92
C ILE A 46 1.30 8.25 -2.94
N GLY A 47 1.18 9.57 -2.88
CA GLY A 47 2.31 10.49 -2.87
C GLY A 47 3.23 10.35 -1.65
N THR A 48 2.78 9.71 -0.57
CA THR A 48 3.62 9.39 0.59
C THR A 48 4.42 8.09 0.42
N LEU A 49 4.12 7.26 -0.59
CA LEU A 49 4.83 6.01 -0.84
C LEU A 49 6.04 6.22 -1.74
N GLY A 50 7.18 5.71 -1.32
CA GLY A 50 8.36 5.45 -2.12
C GLY A 50 8.23 4.17 -2.97
N ALA A 51 9.23 3.93 -3.82
CA ALA A 51 9.23 2.81 -4.75
C ALA A 51 9.14 1.44 -4.03
N ASP A 52 9.84 1.26 -2.93
CA ASP A 52 9.83 0.02 -2.14
C ASP A 52 8.49 -0.23 -1.44
N GLU A 53 7.82 0.83 -0.96
CA GLU A 53 6.53 0.72 -0.30
C GLU A 53 5.41 0.42 -1.31
N ILE A 54 5.47 1.03 -2.51
CA ILE A 54 4.57 0.68 -3.62
C ILE A 54 4.71 -0.81 -3.96
N ARG A 55 5.95 -1.31 -4.02
CA ARG A 55 6.23 -2.73 -4.29
C ARG A 55 5.63 -3.62 -3.19
N ALA A 56 5.83 -3.27 -1.92
CA ALA A 56 5.28 -4.02 -0.80
C ALA A 56 3.73 -4.06 -0.81
N VAL A 57 3.06 -2.95 -1.14
CA VAL A 57 1.59 -2.93 -1.31
C VAL A 57 1.17 -3.84 -2.46
N ALA A 58 1.88 -3.80 -3.60
CA ALA A 58 1.56 -4.63 -4.76
C ALA A 58 1.75 -6.13 -4.49
N GLU A 59 2.82 -6.51 -3.78
CA GLU A 59 3.08 -7.90 -3.34
C GLU A 59 1.97 -8.36 -2.37
N HIS A 60 1.58 -7.51 -1.42
CA HIS A 60 0.52 -7.80 -0.45
C HIS A 60 -0.87 -7.95 -1.07
N LEU A 61 -1.22 -7.12 -2.06
CA LEU A 61 -2.55 -7.12 -2.69
C LEU A 61 -2.91 -8.41 -3.45
N GLY A 62 -1.96 -9.30 -3.71
CA GLY A 62 -2.28 -10.54 -4.41
C GLY A 62 -1.18 -11.08 -5.29
N VAL A 63 -0.03 -11.31 -4.68
CA VAL A 63 0.71 -12.56 -4.90
C VAL A 63 0.83 -13.24 -3.55
N GLY A 64 -0.22 -13.92 -3.10
CA GLY A 64 -0.23 -14.67 -1.86
C GLY A 64 -1.45 -15.58 -1.82
N SER A 65 -1.30 -16.80 -2.36
CA SER A 65 -2.26 -17.91 -2.31
C SER A 65 -3.56 -17.76 -3.11
N GLU A 66 -3.47 -18.00 -4.42
CA GLU A 66 -4.47 -18.87 -5.05
C GLU A 66 -4.03 -20.32 -4.75
N VAL A 67 -4.56 -20.87 -3.66
CA VAL A 67 -4.67 -22.32 -3.47
C VAL A 67 -6.14 -22.65 -3.61
N GLU A 68 -6.60 -22.84 -4.84
CA GLU A 68 -7.81 -23.62 -5.08
C GLU A 68 -7.43 -24.94 -5.76
N ALA A 69 -8.06 -25.99 -5.24
CA ALA A 69 -7.71 -27.41 -5.32
C ALA A 69 -8.20 -28.09 -6.60
#